data_AF-A0A4Z0LZW0-F1
#
_entry.id   AF-A0A4Z0LZW0-F1
#
_cell.length_a   1.000
_cell.length_b   1.000
_cell.length_c   1.000
_cell.angle_alpha   90.00
_cell.angle_beta   90.00
_cell.angle_gamma   90.00
#
_symmetry.space_group_name_H-M   'P 1'
#
loop_
_entity.id
_entity.type
_entity.pdbx_description
1 polymer ?
#
loop_
_entity_poly.entity_id
_entity_poly.type
_entity_poly.pdbx_seq_one_letter_code
_entity_poly.pdbx_strand_id
1 'polypeptide(L)'
;MSMESGSAARALEIIEVGGAGRYSLEDIDALLARGKMPMSHGGEFTGRVSTTLFTDQHNILKVKAFRGNSEKGTRTWVSSRVQTERDFGLYHPDKTWCLVELDGEVFPANIMPYLDPLHQLLETGAQLSGQRSHSLPEHDQKVWALCQVIDMTLKKAGEKVCLDAGLSNFGYCPDRQTIYYIDDDTYQWDRFTSFSHVLLVYLRQLPWVTPDDIDVINDQIRQSVLAYFDNDPLGLYVIHERMKSLFIAEEKQPLLDRLLLNLRPPPKSRAVRKAVPVYNPEKKLAVFGDIHANAPALEAVLADIRRQGIEQAIVVGDVVGYGPHPAECVELMRRNDFMVVRGNHDHAASCASTGGRFSKSATWAIEWTVNTIGDADKAWLADIDTHLQCEQFIAMHGAPRDPTFFNAYVYASTYEKNLDYMVSKDLALCFHGHTHMPGVYLRPNKGMDRFEDGDVVDISSAQACLVSPGSVGQPRNQDWRAQYAVFDCADQTVTYHRVSYDLQSVVRDMHDREFPAYVMHHLARFDPDPGMISR
;
A
#
# COMPACT_ATOMS: atom_id res chain seq x y z
N MET A 1 -21.60 62.68 5.18
CA MET A 1 -21.39 61.95 6.44
C MET A 1 -22.50 60.92 6.59
N SER A 2 -22.33 59.76 5.95
CA SER A 2 -23.10 58.55 6.28
C SER A 2 -22.24 57.77 7.27
N MET A 3 -22.73 57.62 8.51
CA MET A 3 -22.13 56.70 9.47
C MET A 3 -22.41 55.28 8.96
N GLU A 4 -21.39 54.63 8.38
CA GLU A 4 -21.36 53.17 8.34
C GLU A 4 -21.13 52.69 9.77
N SER A 5 -22.18 52.13 10.36
CA SER A 5 -22.09 51.41 11.63
C SER A 5 -21.22 50.16 11.40
N GLY A 6 -19.91 50.31 11.56
CA GLY A 6 -18.96 49.21 11.52
C GLY A 6 -19.27 48.23 12.65
N SER A 7 -19.84 47.09 12.28
CA SER A 7 -19.82 45.91 13.13
C SER A 7 -18.36 45.59 13.50
N ALA A 8 -18.09 45.44 14.80
CA ALA A 8 -16.73 45.33 15.33
C ALA A 8 -16.26 43.87 15.26
N ALA A 9 -15.25 43.61 14.42
CA ALA A 9 -14.47 42.39 14.52
C ALA A 9 -13.61 42.44 15.80
N ARG A 10 -13.67 41.42 16.65
CA ARG A 10 -12.86 41.35 17.88
C ARG A 10 -12.49 39.93 18.31
N ALA A 11 -11.37 39.77 18.99
CA ALA A 11 -10.99 38.57 19.70
C ALA A 11 -11.83 38.44 20.99
N LEU A 12 -12.34 37.23 21.26
CA LEU A 12 -13.13 36.95 22.46
C LEU A 12 -12.29 36.24 23.51
N GLU A 13 -11.61 35.18 23.10
CA GLU A 13 -10.90 34.30 24.03
C GLU A 13 -9.84 33.47 23.32
N ILE A 14 -8.72 33.22 24.00
CA ILE A 14 -7.75 32.19 23.62
C ILE A 14 -8.13 30.89 24.31
N ILE A 15 -8.42 29.87 23.52
CA ILE A 15 -8.80 28.53 24.00
C ILE A 15 -7.57 27.69 24.27
N GLU A 16 -6.54 27.83 23.43
CA GLU A 16 -5.29 27.09 23.53
C GLU A 16 -4.15 27.99 23.09
N VAL A 17 -3.12 28.06 23.94
CA VAL A 17 -1.91 28.83 23.69
C VAL A 17 -0.87 27.95 23.01
N GLY A 18 -0.38 28.38 21.85
CA GLY A 18 0.78 27.75 21.23
C GLY A 18 2.07 28.12 21.95
N GLY A 19 2.94 27.13 22.19
CA GLY A 19 4.32 27.32 22.64
C GLY A 19 4.48 28.34 23.77
N ALA A 20 5.45 29.25 23.63
CA ALA A 20 5.86 30.22 24.65
C ALA A 20 4.84 31.35 24.94
N GLY A 21 3.56 31.22 24.58
CA GLY A 21 2.59 32.29 24.78
C GLY A 21 2.79 33.46 23.82
N ARG A 22 3.13 33.16 22.56
CA ARG A 22 3.53 34.16 21.55
C ARG A 22 2.45 35.20 21.24
N TYR A 23 1.18 34.84 21.37
CA TYR A 23 0.05 35.66 20.92
C TYR A 23 -0.89 36.00 22.07
N SER A 24 -1.26 37.27 22.15
CA SER A 24 -2.27 37.83 23.04
C SER A 24 -3.57 38.13 22.28
N LEU A 25 -4.64 38.49 23.01
CA LEU A 25 -5.88 38.96 22.38
C LEU A 25 -5.67 40.26 21.59
N GLU A 26 -4.78 41.14 22.05
CA GLU A 26 -4.45 42.39 21.37
C GLU A 26 -3.79 42.15 20.01
N ASP A 27 -2.94 41.12 19.89
CA ASP A 27 -2.32 40.73 18.62
C ASP A 27 -3.36 40.24 17.60
N ILE A 28 -4.37 39.50 18.08
CA ILE A 28 -5.47 38.99 17.25
C ILE A 28 -6.36 40.16 16.77
N ASP A 29 -6.70 41.09 17.68
CA ASP A 29 -7.46 42.30 17.35
C ASP A 29 -6.73 43.17 16.33
N ALA A 30 -5.41 43.32 16.46
CA ALA A 30 -4.59 44.07 15.52
C ALA A 30 -4.61 43.47 14.10
N LEU A 31 -4.66 42.15 13.96
CA LEU A 31 -4.81 41.48 12.66
C LEU A 31 -6.23 41.64 12.10
N LEU A 32 -7.26 41.47 12.92
CA LEU A 32 -8.66 41.65 12.51
C LEU A 32 -8.93 43.05 11.92
N ALA A 33 -8.27 44.07 12.47
CA ALA A 33 -8.37 45.46 12.00
C ALA A 33 -7.75 45.72 10.61
N ARG A 34 -6.87 44.83 10.10
CA ARG A 34 -6.18 45.02 8.80
C ARG A 34 -7.05 44.69 7.58
N GLY A 35 -8.24 44.14 7.81
CA GLY A 35 -9.16 43.75 6.74
C GLY A 35 -8.89 42.35 6.18
N LYS A 36 -9.89 41.82 5.46
CA LYS A 36 -9.87 40.45 4.94
C LYS A 36 -8.89 40.32 3.77
N MET A 37 -8.03 39.32 3.80
CA MET A 37 -7.15 39.00 2.68
C MET A 37 -7.89 38.18 1.63
N PRO A 38 -7.88 38.58 0.34
CA PRO A 38 -8.50 37.80 -0.73
C PRO A 38 -7.70 36.52 -0.98
N MET A 39 -8.41 35.41 -1.20
CA MET A 39 -7.83 34.15 -1.63
C MET A 39 -8.17 33.90 -3.10
N SER A 40 -7.21 33.38 -3.86
CA SER A 40 -7.40 33.04 -5.27
C SER A 40 -6.64 31.76 -5.62
N HIS A 41 -7.10 31.04 -6.64
CA HIS A 41 -6.37 29.87 -7.12
C HIS A 41 -5.01 30.29 -7.69
N GLY A 42 -3.92 29.64 -7.25
CA GLY A 42 -2.55 30.01 -7.60
C GLY A 42 -2.02 31.28 -6.93
N GLY A 43 -2.80 31.91 -6.05
CA GLY A 43 -2.38 33.06 -5.25
C GLY A 43 -1.46 32.68 -4.08
N GLU A 44 -1.09 33.69 -3.29
CA GLU A 44 -0.32 33.55 -2.04
C GLU A 44 -1.01 32.64 -1.04
N PHE A 45 -2.33 32.82 -0.92
CA PHE A 45 -3.19 31.98 -0.13
C PHE A 45 -4.25 31.31 -1.00
N THR A 46 -4.36 30.00 -0.83
CA THR A 46 -5.41 29.17 -1.42
C THR A 46 -6.14 28.45 -0.29
N GLY A 47 -7.41 28.10 -0.47
CA GLY A 47 -8.17 27.41 0.56
C GLY A 47 -9.66 27.41 0.32
N ARG A 48 -10.42 26.87 1.29
CA ARG A 48 -11.88 26.83 1.25
C ARG A 48 -12.45 28.25 1.13
N VAL A 49 -13.39 28.46 0.21
CA VAL A 49 -14.09 29.76 -0.01
C VAL A 49 -14.70 30.33 1.27
N SER A 50 -15.04 29.45 2.22
CA SER A 50 -15.66 29.82 3.49
C SER A 50 -14.65 30.22 4.58
N THR A 51 -13.34 30.06 4.35
CA THR A 51 -12.30 30.51 5.28
C THR A 51 -12.01 31.98 5.05
N THR A 52 -11.84 32.76 6.11
CA THR A 52 -11.40 34.16 6.03
C THR A 52 -10.01 34.29 6.62
N LEU A 53 -9.10 34.96 5.92
CA LEU A 53 -7.73 35.18 6.36
C LEU A 53 -7.50 36.66 6.69
N PHE A 54 -6.72 36.90 7.74
CA PHE A 54 -6.18 38.21 8.09
C PHE A 54 -4.67 38.05 8.28
N THR A 55 -3.87 38.93 7.69
CA THR A 55 -2.41 38.78 7.68
C THR A 55 -1.69 40.10 7.96
N ASP A 56 -0.50 39.98 8.54
CA ASP A 56 0.52 41.03 8.51
C ASP A 56 1.85 40.44 8.00
N GLN A 57 2.96 41.17 8.16
CA GLN A 57 4.27 40.72 7.70
C GLN A 57 4.83 39.51 8.48
N HIS A 58 4.25 39.15 9.62
CA HIS A 58 4.78 38.16 10.55
C HIS A 58 3.79 37.04 10.89
N ASN A 59 2.49 37.27 10.75
CA ASN A 59 1.45 36.44 11.32
C ASN A 59 0.25 36.28 10.37
N ILE A 60 -0.41 35.14 10.50
CA ILE A 60 -1.66 34.83 9.84
C ILE A 60 -2.71 34.40 10.86
N LEU A 61 -3.90 34.98 10.74
CA LEU A 61 -5.10 34.60 11.47
C LEU A 61 -6.09 33.97 10.48
N LYS A 62 -6.37 32.67 10.68
CA LYS A 62 -7.34 31.89 9.90
C LYS A 62 -8.65 31.79 10.67
N VAL A 63 -9.67 32.50 10.22
CA VAL A 63 -11.04 32.39 10.73
C VAL A 63 -11.83 31.40 9.90
N LYS A 64 -12.38 30.37 10.54
CA LYS A 64 -13.05 29.27 9.85
C LYS A 64 -14.56 29.49 9.83
N ALA A 65 -15.19 29.29 8.67
CA ALA A 65 -16.64 29.13 8.65
C ALA A 65 -17.03 27.93 9.49
N PHE A 66 -17.92 28.16 10.44
CA PHE A 66 -18.41 27.15 11.36
C PHE A 66 -19.91 27.29 11.51
N ARG A 67 -20.64 26.19 11.31
CA ARG A 67 -22.09 26.14 11.56
C ARG A 67 -22.35 25.78 13.02
N GLY A 68 -21.78 26.57 13.92
CA GLY A 68 -22.01 26.45 15.35
C GLY A 68 -23.27 27.17 15.74
N ASN A 69 -24.26 26.46 16.27
CA ASN A 69 -25.50 27.11 16.72
C ASN A 69 -25.32 27.90 18.04
N SER A 70 -24.11 27.95 18.62
CA SER A 70 -23.78 28.71 19.85
C SER A 70 -22.27 28.83 20.09
N GLU A 71 -21.86 29.85 20.86
CA GLU A 71 -20.47 30.03 21.34
C GLU A 71 -19.92 28.79 22.05
N LYS A 72 -20.74 28.16 22.91
CA LYS A 72 -20.37 26.91 23.60
C LYS A 72 -20.05 25.80 22.60
N GLY A 73 -20.84 25.67 21.54
CA GLY A 73 -20.58 24.70 20.46
C GLY A 73 -19.26 24.98 19.73
N THR A 74 -18.98 26.25 19.45
CA THR A 74 -17.72 26.69 18.82
C THR A 74 -16.52 26.37 19.70
N ARG A 75 -16.61 26.65 21.01
CA ARG A 75 -15.57 26.32 21.99
C ARG A 75 -15.29 24.82 22.05
N THR A 76 -16.33 24.00 22.18
CA THR A 76 -16.18 22.54 22.20
C THR A 76 -15.53 22.02 20.93
N TRP A 77 -15.88 22.58 19.78
CA TRP A 77 -15.24 22.24 18.52
C TRP A 77 -13.75 22.59 18.50
N VAL A 78 -13.36 23.78 18.96
CA VAL A 78 -11.95 24.19 19.06
C VAL A 78 -11.17 23.25 19.97
N SER A 79 -11.67 22.96 21.18
CA SER A 79 -11.00 22.04 22.10
C SER A 79 -10.85 20.64 21.52
N SER A 80 -11.87 20.12 20.83
CA SER A 80 -11.77 18.84 20.12
C SER A 80 -10.69 18.88 19.04
N ARG A 81 -10.56 19.99 18.32
CA ARG A 81 -9.54 20.14 17.28
C ARG A 81 -8.14 20.23 17.85
N VAL A 82 -7.93 21.02 18.90
CA VAL A 82 -6.65 21.07 19.63
C VAL A 82 -6.21 19.67 20.07
N GLN A 83 -7.12 18.86 20.59
CA GLN A 83 -6.80 17.48 20.97
C GLN A 83 -6.36 16.66 19.76
N THR A 84 -7.12 16.69 18.67
CA THR A 84 -6.74 16.01 17.42
C THR A 84 -5.39 16.50 16.88
N GLU A 85 -5.11 17.80 16.92
CA GLU A 85 -3.84 18.37 16.48
C GLU A 85 -2.66 17.86 17.31
N ARG A 86 -2.83 17.74 18.63
CA ARG A 86 -1.82 17.18 19.54
C ARG A 86 -1.59 15.69 19.32
N ASP A 87 -2.66 14.93 19.16
CA ASP A 87 -2.60 13.48 18.94
C ASP A 87 -1.79 13.16 17.67
N PHE A 88 -1.91 14.00 16.64
CA PHE A 88 -1.17 13.84 15.39
C PHE A 88 0.19 14.56 15.36
N GLY A 89 0.46 15.53 16.23
CA GLY A 89 1.76 16.22 16.29
C GLY A 89 2.19 16.89 14.98
N LEU A 90 1.24 17.39 14.18
CA LEU A 90 1.47 17.87 12.81
C LEU A 90 1.66 19.37 12.66
N TYR A 91 1.45 20.15 13.71
CA TYR A 91 1.24 21.59 13.60
C TYR A 91 2.39 22.43 14.12
N HIS A 92 2.41 23.67 13.64
CA HIS A 92 3.34 24.68 14.08
C HIS A 92 3.22 24.90 15.61
N PRO A 93 4.33 24.83 16.37
CA PRO A 93 4.28 24.90 17.84
C PRO A 93 3.78 26.24 18.39
N ASP A 94 3.92 27.34 17.63
CA ASP A 94 3.41 28.65 18.04
C ASP A 94 1.93 28.87 17.66
N LYS A 95 1.25 27.89 17.05
CA LYS A 95 -0.16 28.04 16.67
C LYS A 95 -1.03 28.17 17.92
N THR A 96 -1.81 29.24 17.98
CA THR A 96 -2.72 29.57 19.09
C THR A 96 -4.16 29.55 18.59
N TRP A 97 -5.03 28.81 19.28
CA TRP A 97 -6.45 28.72 18.96
C TRP A 97 -7.28 29.70 19.77
N CYS A 98 -8.22 30.36 19.12
CA CYS A 98 -9.05 31.39 19.72
C CYS A 98 -10.48 31.40 19.17
N LEU A 99 -11.34 32.15 19.85
CA LEU A 99 -12.66 32.54 19.37
C LEU A 99 -12.61 34.01 18.96
N VAL A 100 -13.20 34.32 17.81
CA VAL A 100 -13.34 35.68 17.30
C VAL A 100 -14.81 35.97 17.00
N GLU A 101 -15.23 37.21 17.21
CA GLU A 101 -16.53 37.72 16.82
C GLU A 101 -16.38 38.49 15.52
N LEU A 102 -17.14 38.12 14.49
CA LEU A 102 -17.27 38.86 13.23
C LEU A 102 -18.76 39.06 12.96
N ASP A 103 -19.20 40.30 12.75
CA ASP A 103 -20.60 40.57 12.37
C ASP A 103 -21.65 40.03 13.37
N GLY A 104 -21.28 40.02 14.65
CA GLY A 104 -22.11 39.55 15.75
C GLY A 104 -22.16 38.02 15.90
N GLU A 105 -21.40 37.28 15.09
CA GLU A 105 -21.30 35.82 15.13
C GLU A 105 -19.93 35.36 15.63
N VAL A 106 -19.91 34.25 16.38
CA VAL A 106 -18.68 33.70 16.96
C VAL A 106 -18.10 32.58 16.11
N PHE A 107 -16.86 32.77 15.67
CA PHE A 107 -16.14 31.84 14.82
C PHE A 107 -14.92 31.25 15.52
N PRO A 108 -14.57 29.99 15.22
CA PRO A 108 -13.29 29.44 15.62
C PRO A 108 -12.19 29.99 14.72
N ALA A 109 -11.09 30.41 15.32
CA ALA A 109 -9.93 30.93 14.61
C ALA A 109 -8.63 30.38 15.20
N ASN A 110 -7.56 30.44 14.41
CA ASN A 110 -6.21 30.19 14.88
C ASN A 110 -5.25 31.21 14.29
N ILE A 111 -4.31 31.66 15.12
CA ILE A 111 -3.22 32.55 14.76
C ILE A 111 -1.91 31.77 14.81
N MET A 112 -1.05 32.00 13.83
CA MET A 112 0.28 31.41 13.77
C MET A 112 1.25 32.31 13.00
N PRO A 113 2.57 32.05 13.07
CA PRO A 113 3.52 32.77 12.25
C PRO A 113 3.21 32.56 10.78
N TYR A 114 3.43 33.61 9.99
CA TYR A 114 3.40 33.51 8.55
C TYR A 114 4.50 32.52 8.10
N LEU A 115 4.11 31.50 7.33
CA LEU A 115 5.02 30.54 6.72
C LEU A 115 5.00 30.73 5.21
N ASP A 116 6.15 30.58 4.56
CA ASP A 116 6.26 30.71 3.11
C ASP A 116 5.50 29.53 2.44
N PRO A 117 4.47 29.79 1.61
CA PRO A 117 3.65 28.73 1.05
C PRO A 117 4.44 27.85 0.08
N LEU A 118 4.47 26.54 0.32
CA LEU A 118 5.38 25.65 -0.39
C LEU A 118 5.02 25.49 -1.89
N HIS A 119 3.74 25.57 -2.26
CA HIS A 119 3.32 25.59 -3.66
C HIS A 119 3.91 26.78 -4.42
N GLN A 120 4.05 27.96 -3.80
CA GLN A 120 4.69 29.09 -4.44
C GLN A 120 6.19 28.90 -4.59
N LEU A 121 6.85 28.35 -3.57
CA LEU A 121 8.29 28.10 -3.57
C LEU A 121 8.71 27.02 -4.60
N LEU A 122 7.84 26.03 -4.83
CA LEU A 122 8.13 24.87 -5.67
C LEU A 122 7.47 24.93 -7.06
N GLU A 123 6.20 25.33 -7.20
CA GLU A 123 5.50 25.29 -8.49
C GLU A 123 5.82 26.51 -9.36
N THR A 124 6.06 27.67 -8.73
CA THR A 124 6.31 28.93 -9.43
C THR A 124 7.75 29.40 -9.24
N GLY A 125 8.41 29.90 -10.30
CA GLY A 125 9.64 30.68 -10.17
C GLY A 125 9.43 32.07 -9.53
N ALA A 126 8.38 32.22 -8.72
CA ALA A 126 7.94 33.50 -8.19
C ALA A 126 8.85 33.96 -7.05
N GLN A 127 9.36 35.18 -7.18
CA GLN A 127 9.76 35.96 -6.01
C GLN A 127 8.48 36.31 -5.26
N LEU A 128 8.37 35.88 -3.99
CA LEU A 128 7.28 36.29 -3.10
C LEU A 128 7.15 37.82 -3.17
N SER A 129 5.97 38.33 -3.55
CA SER A 129 5.76 39.77 -3.69
C SER A 129 5.61 40.42 -2.31
N GLY A 130 6.60 41.22 -1.89
CA GLY A 130 6.50 42.11 -0.75
C GLY A 130 7.55 41.86 0.34
N GLN A 131 8.59 42.71 0.38
CA GLN A 131 9.59 42.93 1.46
C GLN A 131 10.28 41.73 2.16
N ARG A 132 9.98 40.47 1.83
CA ARG A 132 10.71 39.29 2.33
C ARG A 132 11.16 38.42 1.16
N SER A 133 12.47 38.39 0.96
CA SER A 133 13.16 37.62 -0.06
C SER A 133 13.49 36.21 0.47
N HIS A 134 12.49 35.42 0.82
CA HIS A 134 12.70 34.00 1.12
C HIS A 134 12.27 33.20 -0.10
N SER A 135 13.22 32.96 -1.01
CA SER A 135 13.14 31.84 -1.94
C SER A 135 13.87 30.65 -1.31
N LEU A 136 13.50 29.42 -1.69
CA LEU A 136 14.45 28.31 -1.70
C LEU A 136 15.33 28.56 -2.93
N PRO A 137 16.48 29.26 -2.83
CA PRO A 137 17.15 29.84 -3.98
C PRO A 137 17.91 28.77 -4.77
N GLU A 138 18.30 27.70 -4.08
CA GLU A 138 19.11 26.61 -4.61
C GLU A 138 18.22 25.41 -4.93
N HIS A 139 18.51 24.77 -6.07
CA HIS A 139 17.82 23.57 -6.55
C HIS A 139 17.74 22.48 -5.47
N ASP A 140 18.84 22.24 -4.76
CA ASP A 140 18.93 21.25 -3.68
C ASP A 140 17.95 21.52 -2.52
N GLN A 141 17.65 22.79 -2.23
CA GLN A 141 16.70 23.16 -1.18
C GLN A 141 15.26 22.84 -1.59
N LYS A 142 14.95 22.92 -2.89
CA LYS A 142 13.64 22.51 -3.42
C LYS A 142 13.46 20.99 -3.33
N VAL A 143 14.50 20.25 -3.71
CA VAL A 143 14.53 18.78 -3.57
C VAL A 143 14.39 18.39 -2.09
N TRP A 144 15.16 19.02 -1.20
CA TRP A 144 15.05 18.81 0.25
C TRP A 144 13.63 19.04 0.76
N ALA A 145 13.00 20.17 0.41
CA ALA A 145 11.66 20.50 0.90
C ALA A 145 10.62 19.47 0.43
N LEU A 146 10.72 19.01 -0.82
CA LEU A 146 9.86 17.94 -1.35
C LEU A 146 10.10 16.62 -0.61
N CYS A 147 11.35 16.27 -0.31
CA CYS A 147 11.68 15.10 0.50
C CYS A 147 11.11 15.18 1.92
N GLN A 148 11.09 16.37 2.55
CA GLN A 148 10.46 16.57 3.87
C GLN A 148 8.94 16.35 3.82
N VAL A 149 8.27 16.81 2.77
CA VAL A 149 6.83 16.55 2.56
C VAL A 149 6.55 15.06 2.42
N ILE A 150 7.38 14.36 1.63
CA ILE A 150 7.28 12.92 1.42
C ILE A 150 7.48 12.16 2.75
N ASP A 151 8.55 12.46 3.49
CA ASP A 151 8.86 11.83 4.78
C ASP A 151 7.71 12.00 5.77
N MET A 152 7.23 13.24 5.96
CA MET A 152 6.13 13.55 6.85
C MET A 152 4.84 12.81 6.46
N THR A 153 4.53 12.75 5.15
CA THR A 153 3.35 12.04 4.65
C THR A 153 3.44 10.54 4.91
N LEU A 154 4.61 9.93 4.66
CA LEU A 154 4.84 8.50 4.86
C LEU A 154 4.92 8.13 6.34
N LYS A 155 5.46 9.01 7.18
CA LYS A 155 5.47 8.85 8.64
C LYS A 155 4.06 8.74 9.19
N LYS A 156 3.18 9.67 8.82
CA LYS A 156 1.78 9.64 9.25
C LYS A 156 1.03 8.45 8.67
N ALA A 157 1.34 8.07 7.44
CA ALA A 157 0.80 6.85 6.85
C ALA A 157 1.17 5.59 7.65
N GLY A 158 2.39 5.52 8.19
CA GLY A 158 2.82 4.47 9.12
C GLY A 158 1.92 4.40 10.36
N GLU A 159 1.58 5.57 10.92
CA GLU A 159 0.63 5.79 12.02
C GLU A 159 -0.85 5.64 11.63
N LYS A 160 -1.14 5.19 10.41
CA LYS A 160 -2.48 4.97 9.84
C LYS A 160 -3.30 6.24 9.58
N VAL A 161 -2.61 7.35 9.30
CA VAL A 161 -3.20 8.65 8.97
C VAL A 161 -2.71 9.14 7.61
N CYS A 162 -3.62 9.57 6.74
CA CYS A 162 -3.29 10.24 5.47
C CYS A 162 -3.33 11.76 5.66
N LEU A 163 -2.31 12.43 5.14
CA LEU A 163 -2.31 13.88 4.94
C LEU A 163 -2.82 14.21 3.54
N ASP A 164 -3.41 15.40 3.37
CA ASP A 164 -3.56 15.97 2.03
C ASP A 164 -2.21 16.56 1.60
N ALA A 165 -1.49 15.78 0.81
CA ALA A 165 -0.14 16.08 0.39
C ALA A 165 -0.06 17.15 -0.73
N GLY A 166 -1.15 17.88 -1.04
CA GLY A 166 -1.06 19.06 -1.90
C GLY A 166 -0.08 20.10 -1.34
N LEU A 167 0.80 20.66 -2.18
CA LEU A 167 1.89 21.55 -1.72
C LEU A 167 1.39 22.83 -1.03
N SER A 168 0.16 23.27 -1.30
CA SER A 168 -0.47 24.41 -0.62
C SER A 168 -0.82 24.16 0.84
N ASN A 169 -0.82 22.89 1.27
CA ASN A 169 -1.08 22.50 2.66
C ASN A 169 0.19 22.45 3.52
N PHE A 170 1.32 22.89 2.95
CA PHE A 170 2.61 22.96 3.63
C PHE A 170 3.17 24.38 3.60
N GLY A 171 3.83 24.75 4.69
CA GLY A 171 4.52 26.04 4.81
C GLY A 171 5.96 25.85 5.28
N TYR A 172 6.87 26.63 4.73
CA TYR A 172 8.27 26.68 5.15
C TYR A 172 8.48 27.79 6.20
N CYS A 173 9.20 27.47 7.28
CA CYS A 173 9.63 28.42 8.28
C CYS A 173 11.14 28.68 8.12
N PRO A 174 11.56 29.83 7.54
CA PRO A 174 12.97 30.15 7.31
C PRO A 174 13.81 30.15 8.60
N ASP A 175 13.28 30.75 9.66
CA ASP A 175 13.98 30.88 10.96
C ASP A 175 14.33 29.53 11.58
N ARG A 176 13.49 28.51 11.31
CA ARG A 176 13.64 27.14 11.85
C ARG A 176 14.13 26.14 10.80
N GLN A 177 14.27 26.56 9.54
CA GLN A 177 14.54 25.70 8.39
C GLN A 177 13.70 24.42 8.39
N THR A 178 12.39 24.55 8.65
CA THR A 178 11.47 23.43 8.86
C THR A 178 10.23 23.58 8.00
N ILE A 179 9.76 22.47 7.43
CA ILE A 179 8.47 22.37 6.73
C ILE A 179 7.39 21.93 7.73
N TYR A 180 6.26 22.62 7.74
CA TYR A 180 5.11 22.29 8.57
C TYR A 180 3.89 21.96 7.72
N TYR A 181 3.12 20.97 8.15
CA TYR A 181 1.75 20.77 7.66
C TYR A 181 0.85 21.81 8.33
N ILE A 182 0.11 22.58 7.53
CA ILE A 182 -0.68 23.72 8.01
C ILE A 182 -2.19 23.51 7.86
N ASP A 183 -2.61 22.48 7.14
CA ASP A 183 -4.02 22.16 6.97
C ASP A 183 -4.60 21.40 8.16
N ASP A 184 -5.91 21.55 8.39
CA ASP A 184 -6.61 21.07 9.57
C ASP A 184 -7.33 19.71 9.40
N ASP A 185 -7.22 19.13 8.21
CA ASP A 185 -7.83 17.85 7.86
C ASP A 185 -6.79 16.72 7.82
N THR A 186 -7.26 15.54 8.20
CA THR A 186 -6.55 14.27 8.04
C THR A 186 -7.56 13.20 7.65
N TYR A 187 -7.09 12.16 6.98
CA TYR A 187 -7.93 11.10 6.46
C TYR A 187 -7.46 9.74 6.99
N GLN A 188 -8.36 8.75 6.94
CA GLN A 188 -7.98 7.39 7.27
C GLN A 188 -6.98 6.85 6.24
N TRP A 189 -6.00 6.06 6.70
CA TRP A 189 -5.02 5.42 5.82
C TRP A 189 -5.65 4.65 4.65
N ASP A 190 -5.22 4.98 3.44
CA ASP A 190 -5.81 4.50 2.18
C ASP A 190 -4.91 3.54 1.38
N ARG A 191 -3.87 3.00 2.04
CA ARG A 191 -2.92 2.03 1.45
C ARG A 191 -2.20 2.60 0.22
N PHE A 192 -1.56 3.75 0.41
CA PHE A 192 -0.74 4.49 -0.56
C PHE A 192 -1.52 5.07 -1.76
N THR A 193 -2.86 5.08 -1.74
CA THR A 193 -3.64 5.51 -2.91
C THR A 193 -3.45 7.01 -3.18
N SER A 194 -3.70 7.86 -2.17
CA SER A 194 -3.53 9.32 -2.30
C SER A 194 -2.07 9.69 -2.48
N PHE A 195 -1.15 8.98 -1.80
CA PHE A 195 0.28 9.21 -1.94
C PHE A 195 0.80 8.93 -3.36
N SER A 196 0.41 7.81 -3.99
CA SER A 196 0.80 7.52 -5.37
C SER A 196 0.27 8.57 -6.36
N HIS A 197 -0.96 9.05 -6.15
CA HIS A 197 -1.52 10.11 -7.00
C HIS A 197 -0.78 11.44 -6.82
N VAL A 198 -0.44 11.82 -5.58
CA VAL A 198 0.23 13.10 -5.33
C VAL A 198 1.63 13.15 -5.92
N LEU A 199 2.39 12.04 -5.87
CA LEU A 199 3.70 11.95 -6.51
C LEU A 199 3.61 12.25 -8.02
N LEU A 200 2.59 11.72 -8.69
CA LEU A 200 2.36 12.02 -10.10
C LEU A 200 2.00 13.49 -10.33
N VAL A 201 1.22 14.09 -9.44
CA VAL A 201 0.90 15.52 -9.49
C VAL A 201 2.18 16.36 -9.37
N TYR A 202 3.11 15.98 -8.48
CA TYR A 202 4.40 16.66 -8.38
C TYR A 202 5.19 16.58 -9.69
N LEU A 203 5.28 15.42 -10.33
CA LEU A 203 5.98 15.27 -11.62
C LEU A 203 5.38 16.17 -12.73
N ARG A 204 4.06 16.40 -12.68
CA ARG A 204 3.36 17.28 -13.63
C ARG A 204 3.56 18.76 -13.32
N GLN A 205 3.45 19.14 -12.05
CA GLN A 205 3.42 20.54 -11.62
C GLN A 205 4.80 21.17 -11.43
N LEU A 206 5.84 20.36 -11.19
CA LEU A 206 7.18 20.87 -10.89
C LEU A 206 8.08 20.80 -12.14
N PRO A 207 8.25 21.92 -12.88
CA PRO A 207 8.99 21.91 -14.15
C PRO A 207 10.51 21.74 -13.97
N TRP A 208 11.04 22.04 -12.78
CA TRP A 208 12.46 21.98 -12.46
C TRP A 208 12.94 20.57 -12.08
N VAL A 209 12.04 19.62 -11.83
CA VAL A 209 12.42 18.25 -11.45
C VAL A 209 13.13 17.58 -12.62
N THR A 210 14.37 17.17 -12.36
CA THR A 210 15.25 16.46 -13.29
C THR A 210 15.27 14.97 -12.97
N PRO A 211 15.78 14.12 -13.89
CA PRO A 211 15.97 12.70 -13.62
C PRO A 211 16.86 12.41 -12.39
N ASP A 212 17.86 13.24 -12.08
CA ASP A 212 18.73 13.00 -10.92
C ASP A 212 18.00 13.32 -9.60
N ASP A 213 17.08 14.28 -9.61
CA ASP A 213 16.22 14.56 -8.45
C ASP A 213 15.29 13.38 -8.15
N ILE A 214 14.85 12.65 -9.18
CA ILE A 214 14.03 11.44 -9.02
C ILE A 214 14.77 10.38 -8.23
N ASP A 215 16.09 10.26 -8.37
CA ASP A 215 16.86 9.29 -7.58
C ASP A 215 16.87 9.66 -6.10
N VAL A 216 17.08 10.94 -5.78
CA VAL A 216 17.02 11.46 -4.40
C VAL A 216 15.63 11.27 -3.79
N ILE A 217 14.58 11.57 -4.56
CA ILE A 217 13.19 11.37 -4.14
C ILE A 217 12.89 9.89 -3.87
N ASN A 218 13.37 8.99 -4.74
CA ASN A 218 13.22 7.55 -4.54
C ASN A 218 13.91 7.05 -3.28
N ASP A 219 15.14 7.51 -3.04
CA ASP A 219 15.89 7.16 -1.83
C ASP A 219 15.13 7.62 -0.58
N GLN A 220 14.55 8.83 -0.61
CA GLN A 220 13.70 9.30 0.48
C GLN A 220 12.45 8.43 0.66
N ILE A 221 11.72 8.09 -0.42
CA ILE A 221 10.53 7.23 -0.35
C ILE A 221 10.91 5.88 0.25
N ARG A 222 12.01 5.27 -0.22
CA ARG A 222 12.54 4.00 0.26
C ARG A 222 12.87 4.05 1.74
N GLN A 223 13.67 5.03 2.16
CA GLN A 223 14.04 5.20 3.56
C GLN A 223 12.81 5.38 4.45
N SER A 224 11.86 6.22 4.03
CA SER A 224 10.64 6.50 4.78
C SER A 224 9.73 5.26 4.89
N VAL A 225 9.54 4.51 3.79
CA VAL A 225 8.76 3.26 3.83
C VAL A 225 9.40 2.25 4.77
N LEU A 226 10.71 2.03 4.68
CA LEU A 226 11.40 1.08 5.56
C LEU A 226 11.39 1.54 7.02
N ALA A 227 11.52 2.84 7.29
CA ALA A 227 11.52 3.40 8.63
C ALA A 227 10.14 3.33 9.32
N TYR A 228 9.06 3.56 8.57
CA TYR A 228 7.71 3.74 9.15
C TYR A 228 6.77 2.53 8.96
N PHE A 229 7.21 1.49 8.27
CA PHE A 229 6.43 0.28 7.99
C PHE A 229 7.20 -1.01 8.32
N ASP A 230 7.78 -1.10 9.53
CA ASP A 230 8.40 -2.32 10.07
C ASP A 230 9.50 -2.92 9.17
N ASN A 231 10.26 -2.08 8.47
CA ASN A 231 11.27 -2.50 7.48
C ASN A 231 10.72 -3.37 6.34
N ASP A 232 9.41 -3.28 6.07
CA ASP A 232 8.72 -4.01 5.00
C ASP A 232 8.74 -3.19 3.68
N PRO A 233 9.44 -3.68 2.62
CA PRO A 233 9.49 -3.00 1.34
C PRO A 233 8.18 -3.08 0.53
N LEU A 234 7.15 -3.80 0.98
CA LEU A 234 5.88 -3.97 0.26
C LEU A 234 5.22 -2.65 -0.12
N GLY A 235 5.35 -1.62 0.72
CA GLY A 235 4.84 -0.29 0.43
C GLY A 235 5.36 0.27 -0.90
N LEU A 236 6.65 0.02 -1.20
CA LEU A 236 7.28 0.47 -2.45
C LEU A 236 6.66 -0.21 -3.67
N TYR A 237 6.37 -1.50 -3.55
CA TYR A 237 5.71 -2.26 -4.59
C TYR A 237 4.28 -1.76 -4.85
N VAL A 238 3.51 -1.51 -3.79
CA VAL A 238 2.17 -0.93 -3.90
C VAL A 238 2.22 0.45 -4.56
N ILE A 239 3.18 1.30 -4.18
CA ILE A 239 3.34 2.62 -4.80
C ILE A 239 3.64 2.46 -6.30
N HIS A 240 4.59 1.60 -6.66
CA HIS A 240 4.96 1.31 -8.04
C HIS A 240 3.75 0.88 -8.89
N GLU A 241 3.00 -0.13 -8.46
CA GLU A 241 1.87 -0.68 -9.23
C GLU A 241 0.75 0.33 -9.42
N ARG A 242 0.46 1.13 -8.38
CA ARG A 242 -0.53 2.21 -8.49
C ARG A 242 -0.09 3.24 -9.51
N MET A 243 1.16 3.69 -9.44
CA MET A 243 1.69 4.72 -10.33
C MET A 243 1.80 4.27 -11.79
N LYS A 244 2.14 3.00 -12.04
CA LYS A 244 2.25 2.41 -13.39
C LYS A 244 0.96 2.57 -14.21
N SER A 245 -0.20 2.60 -13.54
CA SER A 245 -1.50 2.73 -14.19
C SER A 245 -1.94 4.17 -14.49
N LEU A 246 -1.19 5.16 -14.01
CA LEU A 246 -1.56 6.56 -14.11
C LEU A 246 -0.98 7.19 -15.39
N PHE A 247 -1.81 7.99 -16.06
CA PHE A 247 -1.41 8.71 -17.27
C PHE A 247 -0.50 9.89 -16.95
N ILE A 248 0.53 10.15 -17.74
CA ILE A 248 1.32 11.40 -17.71
C ILE A 248 1.61 11.86 -19.15
N ALA A 249 1.85 13.16 -19.34
CA ALA A 249 2.23 13.68 -20.65
C ALA A 249 3.55 13.04 -21.12
N GLU A 250 3.68 12.79 -22.43
CA GLU A 250 4.81 12.08 -23.04
C GLU A 250 6.17 12.71 -22.68
N GLU A 251 6.25 14.03 -22.64
CA GLU A 251 7.45 14.79 -22.25
C GLU A 251 7.92 14.53 -20.80
N LYS A 252 7.03 14.07 -19.91
CA LYS A 252 7.31 13.72 -18.52
C LYS A 252 7.42 12.20 -18.29
N GLN A 253 7.13 11.38 -19.30
CA GLN A 253 7.23 9.92 -19.21
C GLN A 253 8.62 9.44 -18.73
N PRO A 254 9.75 10.03 -19.17
CA PRO A 254 11.07 9.61 -18.67
C PRO A 254 11.26 9.77 -17.16
N LEU A 255 10.63 10.77 -16.53
CA LEU A 255 10.67 10.96 -15.08
C LEU A 255 9.87 9.89 -14.35
N LEU A 256 8.68 9.56 -14.87
CA LEU A 256 7.85 8.49 -14.33
C LEU A 256 8.54 7.12 -14.47
N ASP A 257 9.14 6.83 -15.62
CA ASP A 257 9.85 5.58 -15.86
C ASP A 257 11.05 5.42 -14.90
N ARG A 258 11.83 6.49 -14.68
CA ARG A 258 12.94 6.48 -13.70
C ARG A 258 12.43 6.32 -12.27
N LEU A 259 11.31 6.95 -11.92
CA LEU A 259 10.66 6.77 -10.62
C LEU A 259 10.25 5.31 -10.40
N LEU A 260 9.52 4.73 -11.37
CA LEU A 260 9.07 3.33 -11.31
C LEU A 260 10.24 2.34 -11.24
N LEU A 261 11.29 2.56 -12.02
CA LEU A 261 12.48 1.71 -12.02
C LEU A 261 13.11 1.58 -10.62
N ASN A 262 13.15 2.68 -9.88
CA ASN A 262 13.83 2.79 -8.59
C ASN A 262 12.90 2.58 -7.37
N LEU A 263 11.58 2.59 -7.55
CA LEU A 263 10.63 2.14 -6.53
C LEU A 263 10.62 0.60 -6.40
N ARG A 264 10.90 -0.12 -7.48
CA ARG A 264 11.11 -1.57 -7.38
C ARG A 264 12.40 -1.81 -6.57
N PRO A 265 12.41 -2.71 -5.58
CA PRO A 265 13.68 -3.16 -5.01
C PRO A 265 14.54 -3.69 -6.17
N PRO A 266 15.81 -3.27 -6.32
CA PRO A 266 16.67 -3.91 -7.29
C PRO A 266 16.70 -5.41 -6.96
N PRO A 267 16.46 -6.30 -7.95
CA PRO A 267 16.53 -7.72 -7.68
C PRO A 267 17.91 -8.03 -7.11
N LYS A 268 17.97 -8.63 -5.92
CA LYS A 268 19.25 -8.94 -5.27
C LYS A 268 20.02 -10.00 -6.07
N SER A 269 19.35 -10.72 -6.96
CA SER A 269 19.99 -11.62 -7.90
C SER A 269 19.42 -11.48 -9.32
N ARG A 270 20.31 -11.46 -10.31
CA ARG A 270 19.92 -11.64 -11.72
C ARG A 270 19.49 -13.09 -12.01
N ALA A 271 19.61 -13.99 -11.03
CA ALA A 271 19.45 -15.44 -11.17
C ALA A 271 17.99 -15.92 -11.05
N VAL A 272 17.09 -15.14 -10.46
CA VAL A 272 15.68 -15.54 -10.25
C VAL A 272 14.75 -15.08 -11.38
N ARG A 273 15.12 -14.04 -12.15
CA ARG A 273 14.33 -13.62 -13.32
C ARG A 273 14.51 -14.61 -14.47
N LYS A 274 13.79 -15.72 -14.37
CA LYS A 274 13.53 -16.62 -15.51
C LYS A 274 12.61 -15.87 -16.46
N ALA A 275 12.92 -15.91 -17.76
CA ALA A 275 12.03 -15.33 -18.76
C ALA A 275 10.65 -15.95 -18.55
N VAL A 276 9.61 -15.11 -18.48
CA VAL A 276 8.22 -15.61 -18.53
C VAL A 276 8.15 -16.46 -19.78
N PRO A 277 7.93 -17.78 -19.68
CA PRO A 277 7.83 -18.63 -20.85
C PRO A 277 6.77 -18.05 -21.75
N VAL A 278 7.13 -17.86 -23.01
CA VAL A 278 6.18 -17.48 -24.04
C VAL A 278 5.13 -18.57 -24.06
N TYR A 279 3.86 -18.17 -23.94
CA TYR A 279 2.72 -19.07 -24.10
C TYR A 279 2.93 -19.93 -25.34
N ASN A 280 3.01 -21.24 -25.13
CA ASN A 280 3.07 -22.19 -26.22
C ASN A 280 1.71 -22.87 -26.30
N PRO A 281 0.91 -22.59 -27.35
CA PRO A 281 -0.43 -23.15 -27.48
C PRO A 281 -0.42 -24.68 -27.55
N GLU A 282 0.71 -25.31 -27.89
CA GLU A 282 0.87 -26.76 -27.99
C GLU A 282 1.32 -27.42 -26.66
N LYS A 283 1.54 -26.64 -25.58
CA LYS A 283 2.06 -27.17 -24.31
C LYS A 283 1.04 -27.15 -23.18
N LYS A 284 1.14 -28.17 -22.33
CA LYS A 284 0.48 -28.24 -21.02
C LYS A 284 1.32 -27.54 -19.97
N LEU A 285 0.65 -26.88 -19.04
CA LEU A 285 1.27 -26.13 -17.95
C LEU A 285 0.75 -26.66 -16.61
N ALA A 286 1.64 -27.07 -15.72
CA ALA A 286 1.25 -27.37 -14.35
C ALA A 286 1.04 -26.06 -13.57
N VAL A 287 0.01 -25.99 -12.74
CA VAL A 287 -0.27 -24.88 -11.84
C VAL A 287 -0.42 -25.44 -10.44
N PHE A 288 0.42 -25.01 -9.52
CA PHE A 288 0.41 -25.46 -8.13
C PHE A 288 0.88 -24.36 -7.19
N GLY A 289 0.74 -24.52 -5.89
CA GLY A 289 1.13 -23.51 -4.91
C GLY A 289 0.66 -23.90 -3.52
N ASP A 290 0.73 -22.96 -2.58
CA ASP A 290 0.38 -23.21 -1.18
C ASP A 290 1.10 -24.48 -0.69
N ILE A 291 2.41 -24.55 -0.99
CA ILE A 291 3.30 -25.68 -0.68
C ILE A 291 3.55 -25.75 0.82
N HIS A 292 3.64 -24.59 1.47
CA HIS A 292 3.69 -24.47 2.92
C HIS A 292 4.71 -25.42 3.55
N ALA A 293 5.95 -25.37 3.06
CA ALA A 293 7.08 -26.10 3.61
C ALA A 293 6.81 -27.62 3.81
N ASN A 294 5.98 -28.23 2.95
CA ASN A 294 5.67 -29.65 2.97
C ASN A 294 6.42 -30.36 1.83
N ALA A 295 7.68 -30.72 2.10
CA ALA A 295 8.55 -31.31 1.08
C ALA A 295 8.03 -32.66 0.54
N PRO A 296 7.54 -33.61 1.37
CA PRO A 296 6.98 -34.87 0.86
C PRO A 296 5.79 -34.68 -0.11
N ALA A 297 4.90 -33.73 0.17
CA ALA A 297 3.80 -33.40 -0.74
C ALA A 297 4.31 -32.79 -2.06
N LEU A 298 5.27 -31.86 -1.97
CA LEU A 298 5.88 -31.22 -3.13
C LEU A 298 6.60 -32.25 -4.02
N GLU A 299 7.42 -33.13 -3.44
CA GLU A 299 8.12 -34.17 -4.17
C GLU A 299 7.16 -35.11 -4.91
N ALA A 300 6.05 -35.47 -4.27
CA ALA A 300 5.00 -36.30 -4.89
C ALA A 300 4.35 -35.59 -6.09
N VAL A 301 4.02 -34.30 -5.96
CA VAL A 301 3.48 -33.48 -7.05
C VAL A 301 4.48 -33.35 -8.20
N LEU A 302 5.75 -33.05 -7.91
CA LEU A 302 6.80 -32.95 -8.93
C LEU A 302 7.04 -34.28 -9.66
N ALA A 303 6.97 -35.41 -8.95
CA ALA A 303 7.07 -36.73 -9.55
C ALA A 303 5.88 -37.02 -10.48
N ASP A 304 4.67 -36.63 -10.09
CA ASP A 304 3.48 -36.79 -10.91
C ASP A 304 3.50 -35.91 -12.17
N ILE A 305 3.88 -34.64 -12.04
CA ILE A 305 4.06 -33.71 -13.17
C ILE A 305 5.07 -34.26 -14.18
N ARG A 306 6.23 -34.75 -13.71
CA ARG A 306 7.26 -35.34 -14.58
C ARG A 306 6.76 -36.60 -15.28
N ARG A 307 6.00 -37.46 -14.59
CA ARG A 307 5.41 -38.67 -15.17
C ARG A 307 4.47 -38.36 -16.33
N GLN A 308 3.79 -37.21 -16.29
CA GLN A 308 2.91 -36.74 -17.35
C GLN A 308 3.66 -36.05 -18.51
N GLY A 309 5.00 -35.91 -18.41
CA GLY A 309 5.81 -35.24 -19.43
C GLY A 309 5.64 -33.72 -19.48
N ILE A 310 5.15 -33.11 -18.39
CA ILE A 310 4.96 -31.66 -18.31
C ILE A 310 6.27 -31.01 -17.88
N GLU A 311 6.76 -30.07 -18.70
CA GLU A 311 8.06 -29.41 -18.52
C GLU A 311 7.96 -28.03 -17.86
N GLN A 312 6.78 -27.41 -17.88
CA GLN A 312 6.57 -26.03 -17.45
C GLN A 312 5.57 -25.98 -16.31
N ALA A 313 5.80 -25.07 -15.35
CA ALA A 313 4.86 -24.83 -14.27
C ALA A 313 4.81 -23.37 -13.81
N ILE A 314 3.63 -22.99 -13.31
CA ILE A 314 3.40 -21.79 -12.50
C ILE A 314 3.20 -22.23 -11.05
N VAL A 315 3.96 -21.60 -10.15
CA VAL A 315 3.86 -21.77 -8.70
C VAL A 315 3.21 -20.53 -8.11
N VAL A 316 1.95 -20.63 -7.67
CA VAL A 316 1.14 -19.52 -7.14
C VAL A 316 1.47 -19.13 -5.69
N GLY A 317 2.74 -19.26 -5.29
CA GLY A 317 3.28 -18.77 -4.01
C GLY A 317 3.04 -19.66 -2.79
N ASP A 318 3.47 -19.14 -1.64
CA ASP A 318 3.53 -19.81 -0.35
C ASP A 318 4.35 -21.11 -0.43
N VAL A 319 5.60 -20.97 -0.83
CA VAL A 319 6.61 -22.04 -0.83
C VAL A 319 6.93 -22.46 0.61
N VAL A 320 6.99 -21.49 1.52
CA VAL A 320 7.28 -21.68 2.95
C VAL A 320 6.08 -21.33 3.83
N GLY A 321 6.16 -21.65 5.13
CA GLY A 321 5.09 -21.45 6.11
C GLY A 321 4.40 -22.76 6.49
N TYR A 322 3.82 -22.83 7.69
CA TYR A 322 3.18 -24.00 8.34
C TYR A 322 3.95 -25.32 8.44
N GLY A 323 4.52 -25.86 7.37
CA GLY A 323 5.21 -27.15 7.36
C GLY A 323 6.65 -27.09 7.88
N PRO A 324 7.26 -28.27 8.14
CA PRO A 324 8.55 -28.37 8.79
C PRO A 324 9.76 -28.32 7.84
N HIS A 325 9.58 -28.24 6.51
CA HIS A 325 10.66 -28.37 5.51
C HIS A 325 10.88 -27.11 4.63
N PRO A 326 11.06 -25.90 5.19
CA PRO A 326 11.09 -24.69 4.39
C PRO A 326 12.34 -24.60 3.50
N ALA A 327 13.52 -25.02 4.00
CA ALA A 327 14.76 -24.96 3.23
C ALA A 327 14.75 -25.96 2.07
N GLU A 328 14.22 -27.16 2.31
CA GLU A 328 14.07 -28.22 1.33
C GLU A 328 13.11 -27.81 0.20
N CYS A 329 11.99 -27.17 0.54
CA CYS A 329 11.05 -26.64 -0.46
C CYS A 329 11.66 -25.52 -1.30
N VAL A 330 12.38 -24.58 -0.68
CA VAL A 330 13.11 -23.52 -1.40
C VAL A 330 14.14 -24.13 -2.36
N GLU A 331 14.90 -25.12 -1.91
CA GLU A 331 15.90 -25.80 -2.74
C GLU A 331 15.27 -26.56 -3.90
N LEU A 332 14.15 -27.25 -3.68
CA LEU A 332 13.39 -27.90 -4.75
C LEU A 332 12.88 -26.87 -5.77
N MET A 333 12.41 -25.70 -5.34
CA MET A 333 11.98 -24.64 -6.26
C MET A 333 13.14 -24.04 -7.05
N ARG A 334 14.32 -23.85 -6.44
CA ARG A 334 15.52 -23.36 -7.15
C ARG A 334 16.04 -24.31 -8.21
N ARG A 335 15.98 -25.62 -7.95
CA ARG A 335 16.46 -26.67 -8.88
C ARG A 335 15.60 -26.80 -10.13
N ASN A 336 14.34 -26.39 -10.07
CA ASN A 336 13.42 -26.48 -11.20
C ASN A 336 13.28 -25.15 -11.94
N ASP A 337 12.97 -25.23 -13.24
CA ASP A 337 12.78 -24.05 -14.10
C ASP A 337 11.34 -23.53 -14.12
N PHE A 338 10.78 -23.33 -12.93
CA PHE A 338 9.40 -22.88 -12.79
C PHE A 338 9.26 -21.37 -12.62
N MET A 339 8.12 -20.87 -13.07
CA MET A 339 7.66 -19.52 -12.79
C MET A 339 7.07 -19.49 -11.38
N VAL A 340 7.68 -18.75 -10.47
CA VAL A 340 7.19 -18.64 -9.10
C VAL A 340 6.72 -17.22 -8.86
N VAL A 341 5.52 -17.08 -8.30
CA VAL A 341 5.03 -15.81 -7.72
C VAL A 341 5.07 -15.88 -6.21
N ARG A 342 5.27 -14.75 -5.55
CA ARG A 342 5.43 -14.66 -4.11
C ARG A 342 4.10 -14.74 -3.39
N GLY A 343 4.00 -15.60 -2.38
CA GLY A 343 2.87 -15.61 -1.44
C GLY A 343 3.09 -14.72 -0.22
N ASN A 344 2.07 -14.60 0.62
CA ASN A 344 2.14 -13.78 1.82
C ASN A 344 3.09 -14.38 2.87
N HIS A 345 3.19 -15.71 2.97
CA HIS A 345 4.16 -16.36 3.86
C HIS A 345 5.60 -16.21 3.37
N ASP A 346 5.82 -16.31 2.06
CA ASP A 346 7.12 -16.07 1.43
C ASP A 346 7.60 -14.63 1.72
N HIS A 347 6.71 -13.66 1.53
CA HIS A 347 6.99 -12.25 1.80
C HIS A 347 7.34 -12.01 3.26
N ALA A 348 6.52 -12.51 4.19
CA ALA A 348 6.75 -12.35 5.63
C ALA A 348 8.06 -13.01 6.07
N ALA A 349 8.38 -14.20 5.57
CA ALA A 349 9.63 -14.90 5.86
C ALA A 349 10.86 -14.15 5.30
N SER A 350 10.73 -13.53 4.13
CA SER A 350 11.81 -12.76 3.49
C SER A 350 12.17 -11.47 4.24
N CYS A 351 11.19 -10.86 4.91
CA CYS A 351 11.36 -9.58 5.62
C CYS A 351 11.52 -9.76 7.13
N ALA A 352 11.46 -11.00 7.64
CA ALA A 352 11.44 -11.31 9.07
C ALA A 352 10.36 -10.52 9.85
N SER A 353 9.20 -10.28 9.22
CA SER A 353 8.11 -9.50 9.79
C SER A 353 6.76 -10.11 9.46
N THR A 354 5.87 -10.20 10.45
CA THR A 354 4.50 -10.68 10.28
C THR A 354 3.49 -9.54 10.12
N GLY A 355 3.89 -8.27 10.30
CA GLY A 355 3.04 -7.09 10.06
C GLY A 355 1.66 -7.10 10.75
N GLY A 356 1.48 -7.91 11.81
CA GLY A 356 0.26 -8.01 12.62
C GLY A 356 -1.00 -8.55 11.93
N ARG A 357 -0.91 -9.15 10.73
CA ARG A 357 -2.08 -9.57 9.92
C ARG A 357 -2.33 -11.08 9.86
N PHE A 358 -1.48 -11.87 10.51
CA PHE A 358 -1.55 -13.32 10.47
C PHE A 358 -2.33 -13.90 11.65
N SER A 359 -2.89 -15.09 11.45
CA SER A 359 -3.45 -15.88 12.55
C SER A 359 -2.33 -16.33 13.50
N LYS A 360 -2.68 -16.73 14.73
CA LYS A 360 -1.70 -17.26 15.70
C LYS A 360 -0.86 -18.41 15.11
N SER A 361 -1.48 -19.32 14.37
CA SER A 361 -0.82 -20.43 13.68
C SER A 361 0.17 -19.95 12.63
N ALA A 362 -0.24 -18.99 11.82
CA ALA A 362 0.59 -18.44 10.77
C ALA A 362 1.76 -17.60 11.31
N THR A 363 1.52 -16.76 12.32
CA THR A 363 2.57 -16.00 13.01
C THR A 363 3.65 -16.92 13.55
N TRP A 364 3.26 -17.95 14.33
CA TRP A 364 4.22 -18.91 14.87
C TRP A 364 5.01 -19.62 13.77
N ALA A 365 4.34 -20.07 12.70
CA ALA A 365 5.00 -20.80 11.63
C ALA A 365 5.97 -19.92 10.82
N ILE A 366 5.64 -18.65 10.61
CA ILE A 366 6.54 -17.69 9.97
C ILE A 366 7.75 -17.42 10.86
N GLU A 367 7.54 -17.16 12.16
CA GLU A 367 8.64 -16.95 13.11
C GLU A 367 9.58 -18.17 13.16
N TRP A 368 9.02 -19.36 13.20
CA TRP A 368 9.80 -20.61 13.14
C TRP A 368 10.56 -20.74 11.82
N THR A 369 9.90 -20.45 10.69
CA THR A 369 10.52 -20.48 9.35
C THR A 369 11.69 -19.50 9.25
N VAL A 370 11.51 -18.25 9.69
CA VAL A 370 12.53 -17.18 9.67
C VAL A 370 13.79 -17.58 10.45
N ASN A 371 13.62 -18.32 11.53
CA ASN A 371 14.73 -18.82 12.36
C ASN A 371 15.36 -20.12 11.82
N THR A 372 14.71 -20.78 10.86
CA THR A 372 15.16 -22.06 10.29
C THR A 372 15.90 -21.87 8.95
N ILE A 373 15.46 -20.92 8.11
CA ILE A 373 16.05 -20.70 6.79
C ILE A 373 17.23 -19.71 6.84
N GLY A 374 18.20 -19.90 5.93
CA GLY A 374 19.39 -19.05 5.83
C GLY A 374 19.15 -17.74 5.08
N ASP A 375 20.14 -16.84 5.10
CA ASP A 375 20.05 -15.54 4.41
C ASP A 375 19.89 -15.68 2.89
N ALA A 376 20.48 -16.72 2.30
CA ALA A 376 20.30 -17.01 0.88
C ALA A 376 18.84 -17.35 0.52
N ASP A 377 18.14 -18.05 1.42
CA ASP A 377 16.72 -18.41 1.28
C ASP A 377 15.82 -17.20 1.42
N LYS A 378 16.07 -16.36 2.45
CA LYS A 378 15.38 -15.09 2.63
C LYS A 378 15.59 -14.17 1.42
N ALA A 379 16.81 -14.09 0.91
CA ALA A 379 17.14 -13.30 -0.27
C ALA A 379 16.44 -13.82 -1.52
N TRP A 380 16.35 -15.15 -1.70
CA TRP A 380 15.63 -15.76 -2.82
C TRP A 380 14.12 -15.47 -2.74
N LEU A 381 13.49 -15.68 -1.58
CA LEU A 381 12.07 -15.35 -1.35
C LEU A 381 11.79 -13.86 -1.60
N ALA A 382 12.70 -12.98 -1.18
CA ALA A 382 12.63 -11.54 -1.42
C ALA A 382 12.77 -11.14 -2.91
N ASP A 383 13.26 -12.03 -3.78
CA ASP A 383 13.51 -11.77 -5.20
C ASP A 383 12.37 -12.27 -6.10
N ILE A 384 11.48 -13.13 -5.59
CA ILE A 384 10.33 -13.68 -6.32
C ILE A 384 9.35 -12.56 -6.67
N ASP A 385 8.93 -12.40 -7.92
CA ASP A 385 7.93 -11.40 -8.28
C ASP A 385 6.58 -11.67 -7.58
N THR A 386 5.85 -10.63 -7.19
CA THR A 386 4.53 -10.78 -6.53
C THR A 386 3.42 -11.19 -7.50
N HIS A 387 3.62 -10.95 -8.80
CA HIS A 387 2.78 -11.45 -9.87
C HIS A 387 3.60 -11.63 -11.16
N LEU A 388 3.07 -12.44 -12.06
CA LEU A 388 3.55 -12.59 -13.44
C LEU A 388 2.40 -12.26 -14.38
N GLN A 389 2.69 -11.54 -15.46
CA GLN A 389 1.69 -11.22 -16.47
C GLN A 389 2.31 -11.35 -17.86
N CYS A 390 1.61 -12.08 -18.72
CA CYS A 390 1.83 -12.09 -20.17
C CYS A 390 0.51 -11.73 -20.88
N GLU A 391 0.49 -11.81 -22.22
CA GLU A 391 -0.73 -11.52 -22.99
C GLU A 391 -1.87 -12.51 -22.68
N GLN A 392 -1.55 -13.74 -22.27
CA GLN A 392 -2.52 -14.82 -22.13
C GLN A 392 -3.06 -14.99 -20.71
N PHE A 393 -2.23 -14.76 -19.70
CA PHE A 393 -2.63 -14.93 -18.31
C PHE A 393 -1.94 -13.94 -17.37
N ILE A 394 -2.54 -13.78 -16.20
CA ILE A 394 -1.91 -13.23 -15.02
C ILE A 394 -1.84 -14.30 -13.92
N ALA A 395 -0.71 -14.41 -13.23
CA ALA A 395 -0.53 -15.32 -12.12
C ALA A 395 -0.12 -14.53 -10.87
N MET A 396 -0.71 -14.86 -9.73
CA MET A 396 -0.43 -14.24 -8.44
C MET A 396 -0.83 -15.19 -7.31
N HIS A 397 -0.51 -14.86 -6.07
CA HIS A 397 -0.96 -15.68 -4.94
C HIS A 397 -2.40 -15.35 -4.51
N GLY A 398 -2.73 -14.06 -4.40
CA GLY A 398 -3.96 -13.54 -3.84
C GLY A 398 -5.06 -13.29 -4.88
N ALA A 399 -5.35 -12.01 -5.18
CA ALA A 399 -6.46 -11.64 -6.06
C ALA A 399 -6.10 -10.48 -7.01
N PRO A 400 -6.65 -10.42 -8.25
CA PRO A 400 -6.32 -9.39 -9.24
C PRO A 400 -6.49 -7.94 -8.76
N ARG A 401 -7.47 -7.69 -7.89
CA ARG A 401 -7.74 -6.34 -7.35
C ARG A 401 -6.87 -5.96 -6.16
N ASP A 402 -6.10 -6.91 -5.63
CA ASP A 402 -5.21 -6.66 -4.51
C ASP A 402 -3.94 -5.95 -5.00
N PRO A 403 -3.67 -4.71 -4.55
CA PRO A 403 -2.45 -4.01 -4.96
C PRO A 403 -1.15 -4.68 -4.48
N THR A 404 -1.25 -5.62 -3.54
CA THR A 404 -0.11 -6.44 -3.09
C THR A 404 -0.01 -7.77 -3.83
N PHE A 405 -1.06 -8.18 -4.55
CA PHE A 405 -1.19 -9.45 -5.27
C PHE A 405 -1.15 -10.74 -4.43
N PHE A 406 -1.06 -10.68 -3.09
CA PHE A 406 -0.94 -11.88 -2.26
C PHE A 406 -1.72 -11.89 -0.93
N ASN A 407 -2.42 -10.82 -0.55
CA ASN A 407 -3.13 -10.76 0.75
C ASN A 407 -4.64 -10.96 0.64
N ALA A 408 -5.25 -10.67 -0.51
CA ALA A 408 -6.70 -10.81 -0.69
C ALA A 408 -7.09 -12.20 -1.18
N TYR A 409 -8.17 -12.72 -0.61
CA TYR A 409 -8.77 -13.99 -1.03
C TYR A 409 -9.79 -13.79 -2.15
N VAL A 410 -9.83 -14.74 -3.07
CA VAL A 410 -10.91 -14.93 -4.04
C VAL A 410 -11.88 -15.98 -3.51
N TYR A 411 -13.02 -15.55 -2.98
CA TYR A 411 -14.09 -16.42 -2.50
C TYR A 411 -15.41 -16.11 -3.22
N ALA A 412 -16.44 -16.90 -2.96
CA ALA A 412 -17.80 -16.67 -3.45
C ALA A 412 -18.32 -15.24 -3.16
N SER A 413 -17.84 -14.57 -2.11
CA SER A 413 -18.22 -13.20 -1.77
C SER A 413 -17.38 -12.10 -2.46
N THR A 414 -16.27 -12.45 -3.13
CA THR A 414 -15.32 -11.49 -3.70
C THR A 414 -14.98 -11.74 -5.18
N TYR A 415 -15.33 -12.90 -5.74
CA TYR A 415 -14.94 -13.29 -7.10
C TYR A 415 -15.50 -12.33 -8.16
N GLU A 416 -16.77 -11.92 -8.07
CA GLU A 416 -17.44 -11.07 -9.07
C GLU A 416 -16.65 -9.79 -9.34
N LYS A 417 -16.21 -9.11 -8.27
CA LYS A 417 -15.43 -7.89 -8.39
C LYS A 417 -14.08 -8.15 -9.07
N ASN A 418 -13.45 -9.29 -8.80
CA ASN A 418 -12.19 -9.65 -9.45
C ASN A 418 -12.40 -9.97 -10.94
N LEU A 419 -13.48 -10.65 -11.31
CA LEU A 419 -13.87 -10.85 -12.71
C LEU A 419 -14.19 -9.52 -13.41
N ASP A 420 -14.91 -8.61 -12.76
CA ASP A 420 -15.17 -7.25 -13.29
C ASP A 420 -13.87 -6.51 -13.60
N TYR A 421 -12.92 -6.58 -12.66
CA TYR A 421 -11.60 -5.97 -12.83
C TYR A 421 -10.83 -6.60 -14.00
N MET A 422 -10.79 -7.92 -14.07
CA MET A 422 -10.15 -8.64 -15.18
C MET A 422 -10.74 -8.25 -16.53
N VAL A 423 -12.06 -8.24 -16.66
CA VAL A 423 -12.76 -7.80 -17.88
C VAL A 423 -12.40 -6.35 -18.23
N SER A 424 -12.36 -5.45 -17.23
CA SER A 424 -12.00 -4.04 -17.45
C SER A 424 -10.53 -3.82 -17.88
N LYS A 425 -9.70 -4.85 -17.72
CA LYS A 425 -8.26 -4.85 -18.05
C LYS A 425 -7.92 -5.79 -19.20
N ASP A 426 -8.93 -6.32 -19.90
CA ASP A 426 -8.78 -7.29 -20.98
C ASP A 426 -7.96 -8.54 -20.57
N LEU A 427 -8.12 -8.98 -19.32
CA LEU A 427 -7.49 -10.19 -18.78
C LEU A 427 -8.45 -11.37 -18.84
N ALA A 428 -8.13 -12.39 -19.63
CA ALA A 428 -8.99 -13.57 -19.82
C ALA A 428 -8.77 -14.67 -18.76
N LEU A 429 -7.53 -14.85 -18.29
CA LEU A 429 -7.17 -15.98 -17.42
C LEU A 429 -6.31 -15.50 -16.25
N CYS A 430 -6.69 -15.91 -15.05
CA CYS A 430 -5.91 -15.66 -13.84
C CYS A 430 -5.68 -16.95 -13.06
N PHE A 431 -4.42 -17.26 -12.76
CA PHE A 431 -4.04 -18.30 -11.82
C PHE A 431 -3.81 -17.70 -10.44
N HIS A 432 -4.48 -18.22 -9.41
CA HIS A 432 -4.35 -17.74 -8.04
C HIS A 432 -4.34 -18.85 -6.99
N GLY A 433 -3.76 -18.58 -5.82
CA GLY A 433 -3.67 -19.50 -4.67
C GLY A 433 -4.45 -18.98 -3.47
N HIS A 434 -3.82 -19.07 -2.30
CA HIS A 434 -4.18 -18.46 -1.00
C HIS A 434 -5.41 -19.05 -0.31
N THR A 435 -6.43 -19.44 -1.09
CA THR A 435 -7.66 -20.04 -0.55
C THR A 435 -7.45 -21.49 -0.10
N HIS A 436 -6.47 -22.18 -0.71
CA HIS A 436 -6.22 -23.62 -0.60
C HIS A 436 -7.40 -24.49 -1.06
N MET A 437 -8.26 -23.94 -1.93
CA MET A 437 -9.44 -24.60 -2.47
C MET A 437 -9.30 -24.69 -4.00
N PRO A 438 -9.38 -25.88 -4.60
CA PRO A 438 -9.36 -25.99 -6.06
C PRO A 438 -10.70 -25.54 -6.65
N GLY A 439 -10.66 -25.03 -7.86
CA GLY A 439 -11.84 -24.70 -8.66
C GLY A 439 -11.64 -23.45 -9.50
N VAL A 440 -12.65 -23.17 -10.31
CA VAL A 440 -12.65 -22.08 -11.28
C VAL A 440 -13.90 -21.23 -11.10
N TYR A 441 -13.74 -19.91 -10.96
CA TYR A 441 -14.84 -18.97 -11.17
C TYR A 441 -14.78 -18.48 -12.62
N LEU A 442 -15.86 -18.67 -13.38
CA LEU A 442 -15.95 -18.34 -14.79
C LEU A 442 -16.97 -17.23 -15.02
N ARG A 443 -16.58 -16.23 -15.82
CA ARG A 443 -17.50 -15.29 -16.48
C ARG A 443 -17.67 -15.70 -17.94
N PRO A 444 -18.84 -16.20 -18.37
CA PRO A 444 -19.08 -16.49 -19.77
C PRO A 444 -19.28 -15.20 -20.58
N ASN A 445 -19.09 -15.27 -21.89
CA ASN A 445 -19.42 -14.15 -22.81
C ASN A 445 -20.92 -13.77 -22.79
N LYS A 446 -21.79 -14.71 -22.40
CA LYS A 446 -23.22 -14.52 -22.20
C LYS A 446 -23.70 -15.39 -21.05
N GLY A 447 -24.54 -14.83 -20.18
CA GLY A 447 -25.11 -15.55 -19.03
C GLY A 447 -24.59 -15.05 -17.70
N MET A 448 -24.78 -15.86 -16.66
CA MET A 448 -24.32 -15.55 -15.30
C MET A 448 -22.97 -16.20 -15.03
N ASP A 449 -22.20 -15.60 -14.13
CA ASP A 449 -20.98 -16.19 -13.61
C ASP A 449 -21.30 -17.53 -12.91
N ARG A 450 -20.31 -18.44 -12.89
CA ARG A 450 -20.44 -19.76 -12.26
C ARG A 450 -19.14 -20.22 -11.63
N PHE A 451 -19.24 -21.16 -10.70
CA PHE A 451 -18.11 -21.86 -10.09
C PHE A 451 -18.12 -23.33 -10.51
N GLU A 452 -16.96 -23.86 -10.90
CA GLU A 452 -16.77 -25.26 -11.29
C GLU A 452 -15.55 -25.86 -10.59
N ASP A 453 -15.72 -27.02 -9.96
CA ASP A 453 -14.68 -27.77 -9.23
C ASP A 453 -14.58 -29.25 -9.66
N GLY A 454 -15.11 -29.56 -10.85
CA GLY A 454 -15.01 -30.88 -11.46
C GLY A 454 -13.57 -31.25 -11.83
N ASP A 455 -13.33 -32.54 -12.08
CA ASP A 455 -11.98 -33.04 -12.40
C ASP A 455 -11.40 -32.42 -13.69
N VAL A 456 -12.26 -32.07 -14.65
CA VAL A 456 -11.90 -31.33 -15.87
C VAL A 456 -12.91 -30.20 -16.06
N VAL A 457 -12.41 -28.98 -16.22
CA VAL A 457 -13.21 -27.77 -16.43
C VAL A 457 -12.84 -27.15 -17.78
N ASP A 458 -13.83 -26.94 -18.64
CA ASP A 458 -13.67 -26.25 -19.92
C ASP A 458 -13.84 -24.74 -19.72
N ILE A 459 -12.78 -23.98 -20.02
CA ILE A 459 -12.76 -22.52 -19.90
C ILE A 459 -12.80 -21.80 -21.25
N SER A 460 -12.92 -22.51 -22.37
CA SER A 460 -12.83 -21.96 -23.73
C SER A 460 -13.91 -20.92 -24.06
N SER A 461 -15.06 -21.01 -23.39
CA SER A 461 -16.19 -20.09 -23.59
C SER A 461 -16.18 -18.87 -22.66
N ALA A 462 -15.23 -18.81 -21.72
CA ALA A 462 -15.14 -17.75 -20.73
C ALA A 462 -14.58 -16.46 -21.34
N GLN A 463 -15.18 -15.34 -20.98
CA GLN A 463 -14.60 -14.01 -21.19
C GLN A 463 -13.46 -13.76 -20.19
N ALA A 464 -13.65 -14.17 -18.94
CA ALA A 464 -12.65 -14.09 -17.87
C ALA A 464 -12.83 -15.27 -16.91
N CYS A 465 -11.73 -15.81 -16.38
CA CYS A 465 -11.78 -16.87 -15.37
C CYS A 465 -10.66 -16.76 -14.33
N LEU A 466 -11.00 -17.13 -13.09
CA LEU A 466 -10.11 -17.21 -11.93
C LEU A 466 -9.93 -18.69 -11.59
N VAL A 467 -8.74 -19.23 -11.83
CA VAL A 467 -8.39 -20.64 -11.64
C VAL A 467 -7.53 -20.77 -10.38
N SER A 468 -8.01 -21.54 -9.41
CA SER A 468 -7.21 -21.94 -8.25
C SER A 468 -6.85 -23.42 -8.33
N PRO A 469 -5.57 -23.80 -8.16
CA PRO A 469 -5.13 -25.19 -8.28
C PRO A 469 -5.40 -26.04 -7.02
N GLY A 470 -5.91 -25.42 -5.95
CA GLY A 470 -5.93 -26.03 -4.62
C GLY A 470 -4.63 -25.74 -3.87
N SER A 471 -4.22 -26.65 -2.98
CA SER A 471 -2.97 -26.53 -2.22
C SER A 471 -2.17 -27.82 -2.26
N VAL A 472 -0.86 -27.68 -2.43
CA VAL A 472 0.06 -28.82 -2.37
C VAL A 472 0.24 -29.29 -0.93
N GLY A 473 0.49 -28.37 0.01
CA GLY A 473 0.93 -28.73 1.36
C GLY A 473 -0.12 -28.62 2.47
N GLN A 474 -1.21 -27.88 2.24
CA GLN A 474 -2.26 -27.66 3.23
C GLN A 474 -3.66 -27.50 2.59
N PRO A 475 -4.22 -28.50 1.89
CA PRO A 475 -5.58 -28.42 1.35
C PRO A 475 -6.65 -28.09 2.40
N ARG A 476 -7.70 -27.36 2.01
CA ARG A 476 -8.80 -26.94 2.91
C ARG A 476 -10.18 -27.48 2.55
N ASN A 477 -10.26 -28.38 1.57
CA ASN A 477 -11.50 -28.92 0.99
C ASN A 477 -11.84 -30.36 1.45
N GLN A 478 -11.44 -30.74 2.68
CA GLN A 478 -11.68 -32.08 3.27
C GLN A 478 -10.94 -33.25 2.61
N ASP A 479 -10.06 -32.98 1.64
CA ASP A 479 -9.16 -33.98 1.06
C ASP A 479 -7.72 -33.64 1.45
N TRP A 480 -7.05 -34.55 2.15
CA TRP A 480 -5.68 -34.34 2.64
C TRP A 480 -4.61 -34.47 1.54
N ARG A 481 -4.93 -35.06 0.39
CA ARG A 481 -3.97 -35.29 -0.69
C ARG A 481 -3.50 -33.98 -1.28
N ALA A 482 -2.24 -33.94 -1.71
CA ALA A 482 -1.68 -32.77 -2.38
C ALA A 482 -2.46 -32.48 -3.68
N GLN A 483 -2.80 -31.22 -3.91
CA GLN A 483 -3.62 -30.79 -5.06
C GLN A 483 -2.84 -29.87 -5.98
N TYR A 484 -3.05 -30.06 -7.27
CA TYR A 484 -2.59 -29.15 -8.31
C TYR A 484 -3.49 -29.23 -9.54
N ALA A 485 -3.28 -28.35 -10.50
CA ALA A 485 -3.99 -28.34 -11.77
C ALA A 485 -3.02 -28.43 -12.96
N VAL A 486 -3.51 -28.94 -14.09
CA VAL A 486 -2.86 -28.89 -15.39
C VAL A 486 -3.74 -28.07 -16.31
N PHE A 487 -3.21 -26.98 -16.84
CA PHE A 487 -3.85 -26.18 -17.86
C PHE A 487 -3.38 -26.65 -19.24
N ASP A 488 -4.32 -27.09 -20.07
CA ASP A 488 -4.09 -27.39 -21.49
C ASP A 488 -4.38 -26.13 -22.32
N CYS A 489 -3.33 -25.57 -22.93
CA CYS A 489 -3.43 -24.35 -23.70
C CYS A 489 -4.20 -24.52 -25.02
N ALA A 490 -4.12 -25.71 -25.65
CA ALA A 490 -4.75 -25.99 -26.94
C ALA A 490 -6.26 -26.16 -26.77
N ASP A 491 -6.64 -26.98 -25.79
CA ASP A 491 -8.05 -27.30 -25.52
C ASP A 491 -8.73 -26.28 -24.61
N GLN A 492 -7.95 -25.38 -23.99
CA GLN A 492 -8.41 -24.44 -22.96
C GLN A 492 -9.19 -25.15 -21.85
N THR A 493 -8.60 -26.23 -21.32
CA THR A 493 -9.16 -27.02 -20.22
C THR A 493 -8.25 -26.99 -19.01
N VAL A 494 -8.85 -27.04 -17.82
CA VAL A 494 -8.14 -27.16 -16.54
C VAL A 494 -8.47 -28.54 -15.97
N THR A 495 -7.44 -29.38 -15.79
CA THR A 495 -7.58 -30.71 -15.19
C THR A 495 -7.02 -30.70 -13.77
N TYR A 496 -7.79 -31.16 -12.79
CA TYR A 496 -7.40 -31.19 -11.38
C TYR A 496 -6.84 -32.55 -10.97
N HIS A 497 -5.72 -32.53 -10.27
CA HIS A 497 -5.01 -33.73 -9.82
C HIS A 497 -4.89 -33.76 -8.30
N ARG A 498 -4.99 -34.98 -7.75
CA ARG A 498 -4.87 -35.26 -6.32
C ARG A 498 -3.83 -36.35 -6.11
N VAL A 499 -2.76 -36.05 -5.38
CA VAL A 499 -1.59 -36.92 -5.23
C VAL A 499 -1.41 -37.29 -3.76
N SER A 500 -1.44 -38.59 -3.47
CA SER A 500 -1.12 -39.09 -2.14
C SER A 500 0.39 -38.95 -1.86
N TYR A 501 0.73 -38.62 -0.62
CA TYR A 501 2.11 -38.54 -0.13
C TYR A 501 2.20 -39.11 1.30
N ASP A 502 3.42 -39.29 1.83
CA ASP A 502 3.62 -39.79 3.21
C ASP A 502 3.32 -38.67 4.24
N LEU A 503 2.03 -38.44 4.51
CA LEU A 503 1.57 -37.49 5.51
C LEU A 503 2.14 -37.80 6.91
N GLN A 504 2.29 -39.08 7.25
CA GLN A 504 2.78 -39.48 8.56
C GLN A 504 4.23 -39.08 8.79
N SER A 505 5.08 -39.08 7.74
CA SER A 505 6.43 -38.52 7.82
C SER A 505 6.45 -37.05 8.18
N VAL A 506 5.59 -36.24 7.56
CA VAL A 506 5.48 -34.80 7.83
C VAL A 506 5.05 -34.58 9.28
N VAL A 507 4.05 -35.34 9.76
CA VAL A 507 3.57 -35.24 11.15
C VAL A 507 4.67 -35.63 12.15
N ARG A 508 5.46 -36.67 11.87
CA ARG A 508 6.63 -37.02 12.71
C ARG A 508 7.64 -35.88 12.76
N ASP A 509 7.98 -35.32 11.62
CA ASP A 509 8.96 -34.22 11.55
C ASP A 509 8.47 -32.96 12.27
N MET A 510 7.16 -32.68 12.24
CA MET A 510 6.57 -31.59 13.02
C MET A 510 6.67 -31.85 14.53
N HIS A 511 6.42 -33.07 14.99
CA HIS A 511 6.59 -33.47 16.40
C HIS A 511 8.06 -33.37 16.84
N ASP A 512 8.98 -33.93 16.06
CA ASP A 512 10.43 -33.94 16.36
C ASP A 512 11.01 -32.51 16.42
N ARG A 513 10.38 -31.56 15.72
CA ARG A 513 10.73 -30.13 15.72
C ARG A 513 9.86 -29.29 16.66
N GLU A 514 9.11 -29.93 17.56
CA GLU A 514 8.31 -29.32 18.63
C GLU A 514 7.25 -28.33 18.14
N PHE A 515 6.59 -28.63 17.01
CA PHE A 515 5.50 -27.79 16.52
C PHE A 515 4.31 -27.83 17.50
N PRO A 516 3.63 -26.70 17.75
CA PRO A 516 2.43 -26.70 18.55
C PRO A 516 1.31 -27.52 17.89
N ALA A 517 0.55 -28.25 18.71
CA ALA A 517 -0.57 -29.07 18.25
C ALA A 517 -1.58 -28.30 17.38
N TYR A 518 -1.83 -27.02 17.66
CA TYR A 518 -2.73 -26.20 16.86
C TYR A 518 -2.22 -25.91 15.44
N VAL A 519 -0.89 -25.92 15.22
CA VAL A 519 -0.30 -25.79 13.88
C VAL A 519 -0.37 -27.13 13.15
N MET A 520 0.00 -28.22 13.82
CA MET A 520 -0.08 -29.59 13.27
C MET A 520 -1.51 -29.97 12.87
N HIS A 521 -2.51 -29.55 13.65
CA HIS A 521 -3.91 -29.83 13.36
C HIS A 521 -4.37 -29.24 12.02
N HIS A 522 -3.81 -28.10 11.57
CA HIS A 522 -4.19 -27.53 10.27
C HIS A 522 -3.74 -28.40 9.09
N LEU A 523 -2.59 -29.06 9.20
CA LEU A 523 -2.04 -29.90 8.13
C LEU A 523 -2.71 -31.27 8.09
N ALA A 524 -3.00 -31.85 9.26
CA ALA A 524 -3.47 -33.22 9.37
C ALA A 524 -4.97 -33.32 9.75
N ARG A 525 -5.73 -32.23 9.62
CA ARG A 525 -7.18 -32.18 9.95
C ARG A 525 -8.02 -33.25 9.25
N PHE A 526 -7.62 -33.61 8.03
CA PHE A 526 -8.32 -34.55 7.17
C PHE A 526 -7.57 -35.87 6.99
N ASP A 527 -6.59 -36.14 7.86
CA ASP A 527 -5.86 -37.40 7.90
C ASP A 527 -6.84 -38.56 8.18
N PRO A 528 -6.87 -39.60 7.32
CA PRO A 528 -7.68 -40.78 7.58
C PRO A 528 -7.20 -41.58 8.80
N ASP A 529 -5.97 -41.37 9.30
CA ASP A 529 -5.42 -42.02 10.48
C ASP A 529 -4.81 -40.99 11.48
N PRO A 530 -5.65 -40.32 12.31
CA PRO A 530 -5.23 -39.20 13.16
C PRO A 530 -4.40 -39.60 14.39
N GLY A 531 -3.96 -40.87 14.49
CA GLY A 531 -3.40 -41.46 15.71
C GLY A 531 -2.23 -40.69 16.34
N MET A 532 -1.46 -39.93 15.55
CA MET A 532 -0.33 -39.13 16.03
C MET A 532 -0.65 -37.67 16.37
N ILE A 533 -1.81 -37.14 15.99
CA ILE A 533 -2.19 -35.72 16.24
C ILE A 533 -2.83 -35.56 17.64
N SER A 534 -3.32 -36.66 18.20
CA SER A 534 -4.09 -36.71 19.47
C SER A 534 -3.25 -36.95 20.73
N ARG A 535 -1.93 -37.07 20.59
CA ARG A 535 -0.95 -37.14 21.69
C ARG A 535 -0.16 -35.86 21.74
#